data_AF-A0AAV6S0K9-F1
#
_entry.id   AF-A0AAV6S0K9-F1
#
_cell.length_a   1.000
_cell.length_b   1.000
_cell.length_c   1.000
_cell.angle_alpha   90.00
_cell.angle_beta   90.00
_cell.angle_gamma   90.00
#
_symmetry.space_group_name_H-M   'P 1'
#
loop_
_entity.id
_entity.type
_entity.pdbx_description
1 polymer ?
#
loop_
_entity_poly.entity_id
_entity_poly.type
_entity_poly.pdbx_seq_one_letter_code
_entity_poly.pdbx_strand_id
1 'polypeptide(L)'
;MEVTENSEEVEQSNEKERLKMRIAVLEESVRSSEVECKASREMVLRLVAELDRERKKAASSAAALDSLKVELDDLAVGRKSVEMDKDTLMEMLEASKRVTEAAKRESNCLEKQVEELERKLVSSQGETQAAEDKLKMFLKNVADLLWAKSENVIPPTEKNILQKLDKTVSEMQTRLCCVSEELREQAELQHGTLQRAKLAEQQVQDLRERLQSLETELMTADMRRDGLRQSKQQYEEFLEQLSSTMMVDSVALDLGFDMRLKLILSRAEQLVKREGAALMESKNLTYNLQRKLKSQKDQLESKGLHVQFLRKKVSELEEEKRCRSALERDDAHLEAKRMQKKLERLQSELKATKQSNTELKAQLSHTNELKVEGTRVRPQSRSRGLFVS
;
A
#
# COMPACT_ATOMS: atom_id res chain seq x y z
N MET A 1 28.86 82.01 27.92
CA MET A 1 28.07 80.91 28.50
C MET A 1 26.72 80.77 27.78
N GLU A 2 26.11 81.87 27.30
CA GLU A 2 24.88 81.83 26.48
C GLU A 2 25.05 81.23 25.05
N VAL A 3 26.25 81.25 24.46
CA VAL A 3 26.47 80.72 23.09
C VAL A 3 26.52 79.18 23.04
N THR A 4 26.91 78.54 24.14
CA THR A 4 26.99 77.07 24.24
C THR A 4 25.62 76.44 24.53
N GLU A 5 24.77 77.11 25.32
CA GLU A 5 23.38 76.68 25.58
C GLU A 5 22.51 76.75 24.31
N ASN A 6 22.65 77.81 23.49
CA ASN A 6 21.96 77.90 22.20
C ASN A 6 22.37 76.80 21.20
N SER A 7 23.61 76.31 21.25
CA SER A 7 24.07 75.26 20.34
C SER A 7 23.51 73.89 20.73
N GLU A 8 23.43 73.59 22.03
CA GLU A 8 22.86 72.34 22.53
C GLU A 8 21.34 72.27 22.31
N GLU A 9 20.62 73.39 22.47
CA GLU A 9 19.18 73.44 22.17
C GLU A 9 18.87 73.22 20.69
N VAL A 10 19.70 73.77 19.79
CA VAL A 10 19.55 73.57 18.33
C VAL A 10 19.85 72.13 17.94
N GLU A 11 20.87 71.48 18.51
CA GLU A 11 21.13 70.05 18.28
C GLU A 11 20.01 69.16 18.79
N GLN A 12 19.47 69.45 19.99
CA GLN A 12 18.31 68.73 20.53
C GLN A 12 17.06 68.92 19.68
N SER A 13 16.82 70.11 19.14
CA SER A 13 15.72 70.39 18.22
C SER A 13 15.86 69.60 16.91
N ASN A 14 17.06 69.57 16.33
CA ASN A 14 17.36 68.81 15.11
C ASN A 14 17.20 67.30 15.31
N GLU A 15 17.64 66.76 16.44
CA GLU A 15 17.46 65.35 16.77
C GLU A 15 15.98 65.00 17.00
N LYS A 16 15.23 65.87 17.68
CA LYS A 16 13.78 65.72 17.83
C LYS A 16 13.05 65.71 16.50
N GLU A 17 13.47 66.54 15.55
CA GLU A 17 12.89 66.55 14.19
C GLU A 17 13.23 65.28 13.39
N ARG A 18 14.48 64.79 13.48
CA ARG A 18 14.89 63.51 12.90
C ARG A 18 14.10 62.33 13.48
N LEU A 19 13.91 62.29 14.79
CA LEU A 19 13.10 61.27 15.45
C LEU A 19 11.64 61.33 15.00
N LYS A 20 11.06 62.53 14.88
CA LYS A 20 9.69 62.71 14.33
C LYS A 20 9.58 62.21 12.90
N MET A 21 10.54 62.53 12.03
CA MET A 21 10.57 62.02 10.65
C MET A 21 10.67 60.49 10.63
N ARG A 22 11.52 59.91 11.49
CA ARG A 22 11.66 58.45 11.60
C ARG A 22 10.39 57.77 12.12
N ILE A 23 9.71 58.36 13.09
CA ILE A 23 8.41 57.89 13.57
C ILE A 23 7.39 57.92 12.42
N ALA A 24 7.28 59.02 11.68
CA ALA A 24 6.34 59.13 10.56
C ALA A 24 6.59 58.08 9.46
N VAL A 25 7.86 57.81 9.13
CA VAL A 25 8.23 56.74 8.17
C VAL A 25 7.85 55.37 8.70
N LEU A 26 8.11 55.09 9.97
CA LEU A 26 7.73 53.81 10.59
C LEU A 26 6.22 53.63 10.64
N GLU A 27 5.46 54.67 10.97
CA GLU A 27 4.00 54.66 10.97
C GLU A 27 3.41 54.40 9.57
N GLU A 28 3.98 55.02 8.53
CA GLU A 28 3.58 54.75 7.14
C GLU A 28 3.93 53.31 6.73
N SER A 29 5.11 52.81 7.10
CA SER A 29 5.50 51.41 6.84
C SER A 29 4.58 50.41 7.53
N VAL A 30 4.16 50.69 8.77
CA VAL A 30 3.21 49.86 9.51
C VAL A 30 1.83 49.91 8.83
N ARG A 31 1.33 51.10 8.48
CA ARG A 31 0.06 51.26 7.76
C ARG A 31 0.05 50.53 6.41
N SER A 32 1.13 50.62 5.65
CA SER A 32 1.29 49.89 4.38
C SER A 32 1.27 48.38 4.60
N SER A 33 2.02 47.87 5.58
CA SER A 33 2.03 46.44 5.93
C SER A 33 0.66 45.94 6.40
N GLU A 34 -0.10 46.73 7.17
CA GLU A 34 -1.45 46.36 7.59
C GLU A 34 -2.42 46.20 6.42
N VAL A 35 -2.35 47.09 5.42
CA VAL A 35 -3.17 47.00 4.20
C VAL A 35 -2.79 45.76 3.40
N GLU A 36 -1.50 45.48 3.25
CA GLU A 36 -1.01 44.27 2.58
C GLU A 36 -1.47 43.00 3.30
N CYS A 37 -1.33 42.93 4.63
CA CYS A 37 -1.82 41.80 5.42
C CYS A 37 -3.33 41.58 5.29
N LYS A 38 -4.13 42.67 5.21
CA LYS A 38 -5.58 42.58 4.96
C LYS A 38 -5.87 42.01 3.58
N ALA A 39 -5.18 42.47 2.54
CA ALA A 39 -5.31 41.97 1.18
C ALA A 39 -4.90 40.49 1.07
N SER A 40 -3.78 40.10 1.68
CA SER A 40 -3.34 38.69 1.75
C SER A 40 -4.35 37.81 2.46
N ARG A 41 -4.91 38.28 3.59
CA ARG A 41 -5.95 37.54 4.31
C ARG A 41 -7.21 37.33 3.47
N GLU A 42 -7.64 38.34 2.73
CA GLU A 42 -8.79 38.22 1.82
C GLU A 42 -8.50 37.25 0.68
N MET A 43 -7.30 37.30 0.11
CA MET A 43 -6.87 36.34 -0.92
C MET A 43 -6.88 34.90 -0.42
N VAL A 44 -6.36 34.65 0.79
CA VAL A 44 -6.39 33.32 1.41
C VAL A 44 -7.84 32.85 1.59
N LEU A 45 -8.74 33.71 2.08
CA LEU A 45 -10.16 33.35 2.24
C LEU A 45 -10.81 32.99 0.89
N ARG A 46 -10.51 33.74 -0.17
CA ARG A 46 -11.01 33.47 -1.52
C ARG A 46 -10.50 32.13 -2.05
N LEU A 47 -9.20 31.86 -1.92
CA LEU A 47 -8.58 30.60 -2.34
C LEU A 47 -9.13 29.40 -1.55
N VAL A 48 -9.40 29.56 -0.25
CA VAL A 48 -10.05 28.51 0.56
C VAL A 48 -11.46 28.22 0.03
N ALA A 49 -12.24 29.25 -0.29
CA ALA A 49 -13.59 29.07 -0.84
C ALA A 49 -13.61 28.45 -2.25
N GLU A 50 -12.58 28.70 -3.06
CA GLU A 50 -12.37 28.05 -4.36
C GLU A 50 -11.97 26.58 -4.19
N LEU A 51 -11.02 26.29 -3.29
CA LEU A 51 -10.60 24.94 -2.93
C LEU A 51 -11.78 24.08 -2.44
N ASP A 52 -12.64 24.64 -1.59
CA ASP A 52 -13.83 23.93 -1.10
C ASP A 52 -14.87 23.68 -2.20
N ARG A 53 -15.03 24.60 -3.16
CA ARG A 53 -15.88 24.35 -4.34
C ARG A 53 -15.32 23.24 -5.21
N GLU A 54 -14.02 23.24 -5.48
CA GLU A 54 -13.39 22.19 -6.27
C GLU A 54 -13.42 20.83 -5.57
N ARG A 55 -13.24 20.79 -4.25
CA ARG A 55 -13.44 19.56 -3.45
C ARG A 55 -14.86 19.01 -3.59
N LYS A 56 -15.89 19.87 -3.53
CA LYS A 56 -17.28 19.44 -3.71
C LYS A 56 -17.54 18.90 -5.12
N LYS A 57 -17.01 19.56 -6.15
CA LYS A 57 -17.11 19.07 -7.53
C LYS A 57 -16.41 17.72 -7.69
N ALA A 58 -15.19 17.59 -7.19
CA ALA A 58 -14.43 16.34 -7.22
C ALA A 58 -15.19 15.20 -6.51
N ALA A 59 -15.76 15.46 -5.33
CA ALA A 59 -16.59 14.50 -4.61
C ALA A 59 -17.84 14.09 -5.41
N SER A 60 -18.55 15.04 -6.02
CA SER A 60 -19.72 14.72 -6.87
C SER A 60 -19.35 13.93 -8.12
N SER A 61 -18.20 14.23 -8.75
CA SER A 61 -17.71 13.49 -9.90
C SER A 61 -17.26 12.08 -9.52
N ALA A 62 -16.65 11.90 -8.35
CA ALA A 62 -16.28 10.57 -7.85
C ALA A 62 -17.54 9.72 -7.61
N ALA A 63 -18.56 10.27 -6.96
CA ALA A 63 -19.83 9.58 -6.74
C ALA A 63 -20.53 9.19 -8.05
N ALA A 64 -20.52 10.07 -9.06
CA ALA A 64 -21.06 9.77 -10.39
C ALA A 64 -20.29 8.65 -11.09
N LEU A 65 -18.95 8.65 -10.99
CA LEU A 65 -18.12 7.58 -11.54
C LEU A 65 -18.38 6.24 -10.87
N ASP A 66 -18.57 6.22 -9.55
CA ASP A 66 -18.87 4.99 -8.83
C ASP A 66 -20.26 4.43 -9.19
N SER A 67 -21.26 5.30 -9.37
CA SER A 67 -22.57 4.90 -9.91
C SER A 67 -22.46 4.26 -11.30
N LEU A 68 -21.67 4.88 -12.20
CA LEU A 68 -21.47 4.34 -13.55
C LEU A 68 -20.70 3.01 -13.56
N LYS A 69 -19.80 2.78 -12.61
CA LYS A 69 -19.12 1.48 -12.47
C LYS A 69 -20.11 0.38 -12.08
N VAL A 70 -20.99 0.66 -11.12
CA VAL A 70 -22.03 -0.30 -10.70
C VAL A 70 -22.95 -0.62 -11.88
N GLU A 71 -23.43 0.39 -12.61
CA GLU A 71 -24.25 0.17 -13.81
C GLU A 71 -23.52 -0.65 -14.89
N LEU A 72 -22.21 -0.41 -15.08
CA LEU A 72 -21.39 -1.17 -16.02
C LEU A 72 -21.27 -2.64 -15.61
N ASP A 73 -21.07 -2.91 -14.33
CA ASP A 73 -20.98 -4.27 -13.78
C ASP A 73 -22.31 -5.01 -13.92
N ASP A 74 -23.43 -4.35 -13.61
CA ASP A 74 -24.78 -4.89 -13.79
C ASP A 74 -25.06 -5.22 -15.27
N LEU A 75 -24.71 -4.31 -16.18
CA LEU A 75 -24.82 -4.54 -17.62
C LEU A 75 -23.90 -5.67 -18.10
N ALA A 76 -22.72 -5.83 -17.52
CA ALA A 76 -21.81 -6.92 -17.85
C ALA A 76 -22.35 -8.29 -17.40
N VAL A 77 -22.99 -8.36 -16.23
CA VAL A 77 -23.68 -9.56 -15.76
C VAL A 77 -24.88 -9.88 -16.65
N GLY A 78 -25.72 -8.88 -16.97
CA GLY A 78 -26.86 -9.05 -17.87
C GLY A 78 -26.45 -9.55 -19.26
N ARG A 79 -25.37 -9.01 -19.82
CA ARG A 79 -24.81 -9.46 -21.11
C ARG A 79 -24.42 -10.93 -21.08
N LYS A 80 -23.74 -11.39 -20.03
CA LYS A 80 -23.35 -12.80 -19.89
C LYS A 80 -24.56 -13.73 -19.83
N SER A 81 -25.62 -13.34 -19.13
CA SER A 81 -26.88 -14.09 -19.10
C SER A 81 -27.49 -14.23 -20.49
N VAL A 82 -27.59 -13.12 -21.22
CA VAL A 82 -28.15 -13.13 -22.60
C VAL A 82 -27.28 -13.95 -23.56
N GLU A 83 -25.95 -13.93 -23.40
CA GLU A 83 -25.03 -14.76 -24.18
C GLU A 83 -25.30 -16.26 -23.95
N MET A 84 -25.47 -16.68 -22.70
CA MET A 84 -25.81 -18.06 -22.33
C MET A 84 -27.17 -18.50 -22.90
N ASP A 85 -28.18 -17.62 -22.83
CA ASP A 85 -29.50 -17.90 -23.40
C ASP A 85 -29.42 -18.02 -24.93
N LYS A 86 -28.66 -17.14 -25.59
CA LYS A 86 -28.43 -17.19 -27.03
C LYS A 86 -27.76 -18.50 -27.44
N ASP A 87 -26.74 -18.96 -26.72
CA ASP A 87 -26.07 -20.24 -26.99
C ASP A 87 -27.03 -21.42 -26.80
N THR A 88 -27.83 -21.42 -25.73
CA THR A 88 -28.87 -22.44 -25.48
C THR A 88 -29.92 -22.48 -26.60
N LEU A 89 -30.39 -21.31 -27.06
CA LEU A 89 -31.35 -21.21 -28.15
C LEU A 89 -30.76 -21.68 -29.49
N MET A 90 -29.48 -21.42 -29.74
CA MET A 90 -28.79 -21.95 -30.92
C MET A 90 -28.71 -23.48 -30.88
N GLU A 91 -28.35 -24.08 -29.74
CA GLU A 91 -28.34 -25.54 -29.58
C GLU A 91 -29.72 -26.17 -29.81
N MET A 92 -30.78 -25.55 -29.24
CA MET A 92 -32.16 -25.99 -29.45
C MET A 92 -32.59 -25.88 -30.92
N LEU A 93 -32.18 -24.80 -31.61
CA LEU A 93 -32.46 -24.61 -33.03
C LEU A 93 -31.75 -25.67 -33.88
N GLU A 94 -30.50 -25.99 -33.60
CA GLU A 94 -29.75 -27.03 -34.29
C GLU A 94 -30.33 -28.42 -34.04
N ALA A 95 -30.78 -28.71 -32.82
CA ALA A 95 -31.49 -29.94 -32.50
C ALA A 95 -32.81 -30.04 -33.30
N SER A 96 -33.61 -28.96 -33.31
CA SER A 96 -34.87 -28.90 -34.07
C SER A 96 -34.65 -29.05 -35.58
N LYS A 97 -33.59 -28.45 -36.14
CA LYS A 97 -33.18 -28.64 -37.53
C LYS A 97 -32.87 -30.11 -37.82
N ARG A 98 -32.07 -30.79 -36.98
CA ARG A 98 -31.76 -32.22 -37.14
C ARG A 98 -33.02 -33.09 -37.11
N VAL A 99 -33.95 -32.83 -36.19
CA VAL A 99 -35.24 -33.54 -36.13
C VAL A 99 -36.07 -33.31 -37.38
N THR A 100 -36.17 -32.06 -37.84
CA THR A 100 -36.94 -31.71 -39.05
C THR A 100 -36.35 -32.37 -40.30
N GLU A 101 -35.02 -32.42 -40.41
CA GLU A 101 -34.38 -33.13 -41.52
C GLU A 101 -34.59 -34.65 -41.44
N ALA A 102 -34.57 -35.25 -40.26
CA ALA A 102 -34.88 -36.67 -40.08
C ALA A 102 -36.33 -36.96 -40.50
N ALA A 103 -37.29 -36.16 -40.04
CA ALA A 103 -38.70 -36.28 -40.42
C ALA A 103 -38.90 -36.11 -41.94
N LYS A 104 -38.18 -35.17 -42.59
CA LYS A 104 -38.20 -35.03 -44.05
C LYS A 104 -37.68 -36.29 -44.76
N ARG A 105 -36.58 -36.88 -44.28
CA ARG A 105 -36.04 -38.13 -44.85
C ARG A 105 -37.02 -39.30 -44.70
N GLU A 106 -37.69 -39.40 -43.56
CA GLU A 106 -38.72 -40.41 -43.30
C GLU A 106 -39.95 -40.21 -44.20
N SER A 107 -40.45 -38.98 -44.32
CA SER A 107 -41.55 -38.63 -45.22
C SER A 107 -41.25 -39.05 -46.67
N ASN A 108 -40.05 -38.75 -47.16
CA ASN A 108 -39.62 -39.13 -48.51
C ASN A 108 -39.52 -40.67 -48.67
N CYS A 109 -39.22 -41.41 -47.61
CA CYS A 109 -39.19 -42.87 -47.64
C CYS A 109 -40.62 -43.44 -47.71
N LEU A 110 -41.54 -42.90 -46.89
CA LEU A 110 -42.94 -43.28 -46.89
C LEU A 110 -43.63 -42.97 -48.23
N GLU A 111 -43.34 -41.81 -48.81
CA GLU A 111 -43.87 -41.42 -50.13
C GLU A 111 -43.48 -42.43 -51.21
N LYS A 112 -42.21 -42.87 -51.24
CA LYS A 112 -41.75 -43.93 -52.15
C LYS A 112 -42.45 -45.28 -51.91
N GLN A 113 -42.75 -45.61 -50.66
CA GLN A 113 -43.50 -46.83 -50.35
C GLN A 113 -44.95 -46.75 -50.83
N VAL A 114 -45.59 -45.59 -50.67
CA VAL A 114 -46.95 -45.34 -51.20
C VAL A 114 -46.94 -45.48 -52.73
N GLU A 115 -46.00 -44.85 -53.43
CA GLU A 115 -45.86 -44.98 -54.88
C GLU A 115 -45.62 -46.44 -55.34
N GLU A 116 -44.90 -47.23 -54.56
CA GLU A 116 -44.71 -48.67 -54.85
C GLU A 116 -45.98 -49.49 -54.63
N LEU A 117 -46.70 -49.23 -53.54
CA LEU A 117 -47.98 -49.91 -53.24
C LEU A 117 -49.06 -49.55 -54.26
N GLU A 118 -49.14 -48.30 -54.69
CA GLU A 118 -50.05 -47.87 -55.75
C GLU A 118 -49.75 -48.60 -57.07
N ARG A 119 -48.46 -48.73 -57.44
CA ARG A 119 -48.06 -49.53 -58.62
C ARG A 119 -48.47 -50.99 -58.51
N LYS A 120 -48.27 -51.63 -57.34
CA LYS A 120 -48.68 -53.02 -57.08
C LYS A 120 -50.20 -53.20 -57.11
N LEU A 121 -50.94 -52.23 -56.58
CA LEU A 121 -52.40 -52.24 -56.60
C LEU A 121 -52.92 -52.21 -58.04
N VAL A 122 -52.40 -51.30 -58.86
CA VAL A 122 -52.78 -51.18 -60.28
C VAL A 122 -52.44 -52.46 -61.05
N SER A 123 -51.26 -53.05 -60.84
CA SER A 123 -50.90 -54.31 -61.52
C SER A 123 -51.80 -55.46 -61.08
N SER A 124 -52.04 -55.62 -59.78
CA SER A 124 -52.94 -56.66 -59.24
C SER A 124 -54.36 -56.49 -59.77
N GLN A 125 -54.86 -55.26 -59.86
CA GLN A 125 -56.20 -54.98 -60.37
C GLN A 125 -56.32 -55.37 -61.86
N GLY A 126 -55.29 -55.07 -62.67
CA GLY A 126 -55.20 -55.51 -64.06
C GLY A 126 -55.17 -57.04 -64.21
N GLU A 127 -54.42 -57.73 -63.35
CA GLU A 127 -54.38 -59.20 -63.32
C GLU A 127 -55.74 -59.81 -62.91
N THR A 128 -56.40 -59.25 -61.90
CA THR A 128 -57.74 -59.71 -61.49
C THR A 128 -58.76 -59.51 -62.59
N GLN A 129 -58.75 -58.36 -63.29
CA GLN A 129 -59.65 -58.11 -64.42
C GLN A 129 -59.42 -59.12 -65.55
N ALA A 130 -58.16 -59.38 -65.89
CA ALA A 130 -57.81 -60.39 -66.90
C ALA A 130 -58.23 -61.81 -66.50
N ALA A 131 -58.16 -62.16 -65.21
CA ALA A 131 -58.63 -63.43 -64.69
C ALA A 131 -60.16 -63.54 -64.71
N GLU A 132 -60.88 -62.48 -64.33
CA GLU A 132 -62.35 -62.41 -64.43
C GLU A 132 -62.83 -62.57 -65.88
N ASP A 133 -62.18 -61.92 -66.83
CA ASP A 133 -62.53 -62.03 -68.24
C ASP A 133 -62.33 -63.47 -68.76
N LYS A 134 -61.24 -64.14 -68.34
CA LYS A 134 -61.01 -65.56 -68.60
C LYS A 134 -62.08 -66.45 -67.96
N LEU A 135 -62.51 -66.16 -66.73
CA LEU A 135 -63.56 -66.91 -66.04
C LEU A 135 -64.91 -66.76 -66.74
N LYS A 136 -65.28 -65.55 -67.16
CA LYS A 136 -66.50 -65.32 -67.95
C LYS A 136 -66.50 -66.14 -69.24
N MET A 137 -65.37 -66.17 -69.94
CA MET A 137 -65.16 -67.01 -71.12
C MET A 137 -65.32 -68.51 -70.79
N PHE A 138 -64.73 -68.97 -69.70
CA PHE A 138 -64.85 -70.37 -69.26
C PHE A 138 -66.29 -70.75 -68.90
N LEU A 139 -66.99 -69.92 -68.11
CA LEU A 139 -68.37 -70.15 -67.72
C LEU A 139 -69.30 -70.25 -68.93
N LYS A 140 -69.06 -69.44 -69.97
CA LYS A 140 -69.75 -69.56 -71.25
C LYS A 140 -69.52 -70.94 -71.88
N ASN A 141 -68.27 -71.38 -71.97
CA ASN A 141 -67.92 -72.70 -72.50
C ASN A 141 -68.54 -73.86 -71.68
N VAL A 142 -68.61 -73.72 -70.35
CA VAL A 142 -69.25 -74.74 -69.48
C VAL A 142 -70.76 -74.73 -69.62
N ALA A 143 -71.41 -73.57 -69.75
CA ALA A 143 -72.83 -73.50 -70.05
C ALA A 143 -73.15 -74.20 -71.38
N ASP A 144 -72.30 -74.01 -72.39
CA ASP A 144 -72.39 -74.71 -73.68
C ASP A 144 -72.21 -76.24 -73.51
N LEU A 145 -71.32 -76.67 -72.62
CA LEU A 145 -71.02 -78.09 -72.38
C LEU A 145 -72.07 -78.80 -71.50
N LEU A 146 -72.61 -78.13 -70.49
CA LEU A 146 -73.68 -78.65 -69.61
C LEU A 146 -75.01 -78.75 -70.36
N TRP A 147 -75.26 -77.87 -71.34
CA TRP A 147 -76.34 -78.06 -72.31
C TRP A 147 -76.20 -79.36 -73.12
N ALA A 148 -74.98 -79.89 -73.27
CA ALA A 148 -74.70 -81.09 -74.06
C ALA A 148 -74.61 -82.38 -73.23
N LYS A 149 -74.61 -82.31 -71.89
CA LYS A 149 -74.40 -83.47 -71.01
C LYS A 149 -75.24 -83.38 -69.74
N SER A 150 -76.52 -83.74 -69.83
CA SER A 150 -77.27 -84.16 -68.64
C SER A 150 -77.98 -85.48 -68.90
N GLU A 151 -77.21 -86.58 -68.95
CA GLU A 151 -77.75 -87.87 -68.53
C GLU A 151 -76.66 -88.75 -67.90
N ASN A 152 -76.91 -89.06 -66.63
CA ASN A 152 -76.47 -90.21 -65.84
C ASN A 152 -75.06 -90.25 -65.23
N VAL A 153 -75.02 -90.21 -63.89
CA VAL A 153 -73.95 -90.85 -63.10
C VAL A 153 -74.56 -91.56 -61.87
N ILE A 154 -74.20 -92.85 -61.74
CA ILE A 154 -74.57 -93.85 -60.71
C ILE A 154 -73.40 -93.96 -59.67
N PRO A 155 -73.63 -94.32 -58.38
CA PRO A 155 -72.64 -94.19 -57.30
C PRO A 155 -71.61 -95.34 -57.22
N PRO A 156 -70.53 -95.19 -56.40
CA PRO A 156 -69.26 -95.87 -56.68
C PRO A 156 -68.85 -97.02 -55.72
N THR A 157 -68.06 -97.94 -56.27
CA THR A 157 -67.59 -99.24 -55.75
C THR A 157 -66.26 -99.16 -54.96
N GLU A 158 -65.96 -100.20 -54.16
CA GLU A 158 -64.80 -100.54 -53.31
C GLU A 158 -63.42 -99.91 -53.62
N LYS A 159 -63.08 -99.69 -54.90
CA LYS A 159 -61.89 -98.92 -55.33
C LYS A 159 -61.87 -97.49 -54.74
N ASN A 160 -63.04 -96.91 -54.46
CA ASN A 160 -63.19 -95.61 -53.81
C ASN A 160 -62.77 -95.58 -52.35
N ILE A 161 -62.76 -96.72 -51.65
CA ILE A 161 -62.38 -96.79 -50.24
C ILE A 161 -60.85 -96.83 -50.13
N LEU A 162 -60.18 -97.61 -50.97
CA LEU A 162 -58.71 -97.63 -51.10
C LEU A 162 -58.16 -96.26 -51.51
N GLN A 163 -58.80 -95.60 -52.48
CA GLN A 163 -58.43 -94.25 -52.89
C GLN A 163 -58.62 -93.20 -51.77
N LYS A 164 -59.62 -93.39 -50.90
CA LYS A 164 -59.80 -92.55 -49.71
C LYS A 164 -58.68 -92.76 -48.67
N LEU A 165 -58.23 -94.00 -48.48
CA LEU A 165 -57.17 -94.31 -47.51
C LEU A 165 -55.81 -93.76 -47.98
N ASP A 166 -55.45 -93.97 -49.24
CA ASP A 166 -54.25 -93.37 -49.84
C ASP A 166 -54.28 -91.84 -49.79
N LYS A 167 -55.47 -91.25 -49.98
CA LYS A 167 -55.68 -89.81 -49.84
C LYS A 167 -55.45 -89.34 -48.40
N THR A 168 -55.96 -90.06 -47.40
CA THR A 168 -55.73 -89.70 -45.98
C THR A 168 -54.28 -89.85 -45.54
N VAL A 169 -53.59 -90.90 -46.01
CA VAL A 169 -52.15 -91.09 -45.71
C VAL A 169 -51.34 -89.99 -46.39
N SER A 170 -51.63 -89.66 -47.64
CA SER A 170 -51.00 -88.53 -48.34
C SER A 170 -51.26 -87.19 -47.63
N GLU A 171 -52.48 -86.95 -47.13
CA GLU A 171 -52.81 -85.75 -46.34
C GLU A 171 -52.08 -85.69 -45.00
N MET A 172 -51.85 -86.83 -44.33
CA MET A 172 -51.04 -86.86 -43.12
C MET A 172 -49.57 -86.63 -43.42
N GLN A 173 -49.05 -87.19 -44.51
CA GLN A 173 -47.66 -87.00 -44.93
C GLN A 173 -47.37 -85.54 -45.28
N THR A 174 -48.28 -84.88 -46.01
CA THR A 174 -48.15 -83.44 -46.32
C THR A 174 -48.22 -82.59 -45.06
N ARG A 175 -49.15 -82.88 -44.13
CA ARG A 175 -49.22 -82.19 -42.84
C ARG A 175 -47.95 -82.38 -42.01
N LEU A 176 -47.38 -83.58 -41.98
CA LEU A 176 -46.14 -83.85 -41.25
C LEU A 176 -44.96 -83.07 -41.84
N CYS A 177 -44.88 -82.97 -43.17
CA CYS A 177 -43.90 -82.11 -43.84
C CYS A 177 -44.12 -80.64 -43.49
N CYS A 178 -45.35 -80.12 -43.57
CA CYS A 178 -45.65 -78.73 -43.22
C CYS A 178 -45.27 -78.41 -41.77
N VAL A 179 -45.64 -79.25 -40.80
CA VAL A 179 -45.28 -79.04 -39.39
C VAL A 179 -43.77 -79.12 -39.15
N SER A 180 -43.07 -79.98 -39.89
CA SER A 180 -41.60 -80.09 -39.79
C SER A 180 -40.90 -78.85 -40.36
N GLU A 181 -41.43 -78.28 -41.44
CA GLU A 181 -40.94 -77.02 -42.02
C GLU A 181 -41.21 -75.84 -41.08
N GLU A 182 -42.43 -75.72 -40.53
CA GLU A 182 -42.78 -74.69 -39.56
C GLU A 182 -41.91 -74.75 -38.29
N LEU A 183 -41.60 -75.96 -37.79
CA LEU A 183 -40.74 -76.12 -36.62
C LEU A 183 -39.29 -75.68 -36.91
N ARG A 184 -38.78 -75.94 -38.12
CA ARG A 184 -37.46 -75.48 -38.56
C ARG A 184 -37.41 -73.95 -38.66
N GLU A 185 -38.41 -73.34 -39.28
CA GLU A 185 -38.52 -71.88 -39.37
C GLU A 185 -38.60 -71.23 -37.98
N GLN A 186 -39.37 -71.83 -37.07
CA GLN A 186 -39.47 -71.39 -35.68
C GLN A 186 -38.12 -71.47 -34.96
N ALA A 187 -37.33 -72.53 -35.17
CA ALA A 187 -36.01 -72.69 -34.56
C ALA A 187 -35.00 -71.67 -35.08
N GLU A 188 -35.01 -71.38 -36.39
CA GLU A 188 -34.17 -70.35 -37.01
C GLU A 188 -34.52 -68.95 -36.46
N LEU A 189 -35.82 -68.64 -36.34
CA LEU A 189 -36.29 -67.38 -35.74
C LEU A 189 -35.88 -67.24 -34.27
N GLN A 190 -35.98 -68.32 -33.49
CA GLN A 190 -35.53 -68.33 -32.09
C GLN A 190 -34.02 -68.10 -31.99
N HIS A 191 -33.23 -68.74 -32.86
CA HIS A 191 -31.79 -68.55 -32.89
C HIS A 191 -31.42 -67.09 -33.24
N GLY A 192 -32.05 -66.51 -34.26
CA GLY A 192 -31.84 -65.11 -34.64
C GLY A 192 -32.27 -64.13 -33.55
N THR A 193 -33.34 -64.44 -32.81
CA THR A 193 -33.79 -63.62 -31.67
C THR A 193 -32.81 -63.69 -30.51
N LEU A 194 -32.29 -64.87 -30.20
CA LEU A 194 -31.26 -65.05 -29.16
C LEU A 194 -29.96 -64.32 -29.51
N GLN A 195 -29.52 -64.37 -30.77
CA GLN A 195 -28.32 -63.68 -31.22
C GLN A 195 -28.48 -62.15 -31.11
N ARG A 196 -29.64 -61.61 -31.52
CA ARG A 196 -29.94 -60.18 -31.34
C ARG A 196 -30.00 -59.79 -29.87
N ALA A 197 -30.58 -60.62 -29.00
CA ALA A 197 -30.63 -60.36 -27.57
C ALA A 197 -29.21 -60.30 -26.97
N LYS A 198 -28.33 -61.24 -27.31
CA LYS A 198 -26.93 -61.24 -26.85
C LYS A 198 -26.15 -59.99 -27.30
N LEU A 199 -26.35 -59.57 -28.56
CA LEU A 199 -25.71 -58.34 -29.07
C LEU A 199 -26.21 -57.10 -28.30
N ALA A 200 -27.52 -57.04 -28.03
CA ALA A 200 -28.11 -55.96 -27.24
C ALA A 200 -27.59 -55.96 -25.79
N GLU A 201 -27.44 -57.13 -25.16
CA GLU A 201 -26.86 -57.26 -23.82
C GLU A 201 -25.41 -56.78 -23.77
N GLN A 202 -24.60 -57.13 -24.78
CA GLN A 202 -23.22 -56.64 -24.90
C GLN A 202 -23.18 -55.11 -25.04
N GLN A 203 -24.01 -54.55 -25.92
CA GLN A 203 -24.09 -53.09 -26.09
C GLN A 203 -24.50 -52.38 -24.79
N VAL A 204 -25.46 -52.95 -24.04
CA VAL A 204 -25.86 -52.40 -22.75
C VAL A 204 -24.73 -52.48 -21.73
N GLN A 205 -23.96 -53.56 -21.71
CA GLN A 205 -22.81 -53.72 -20.83
C GLN A 205 -21.71 -52.70 -21.14
N ASP A 206 -21.34 -52.54 -22.42
CA ASP A 206 -20.35 -51.55 -22.86
C ASP A 206 -20.79 -50.12 -22.49
N LEU A 207 -22.08 -49.81 -22.65
CA LEU A 207 -22.64 -48.52 -22.26
C LEU A 207 -22.59 -48.31 -20.74
N ARG A 208 -22.84 -49.34 -19.93
CA ARG A 208 -22.73 -49.26 -18.46
C ARG A 208 -21.31 -49.01 -18.01
N GLU A 209 -20.34 -49.71 -18.58
CA GLU A 209 -18.92 -49.52 -18.24
C GLU A 209 -18.44 -48.11 -18.60
N ARG A 210 -18.86 -47.62 -19.77
CA ARG A 210 -18.55 -46.25 -20.21
C ARG A 210 -19.24 -45.19 -19.35
N LEU A 211 -20.47 -45.45 -18.91
CA LEU A 211 -21.18 -44.57 -18.00
C LEU A 211 -20.45 -44.51 -16.64
N GLN A 212 -20.07 -45.66 -16.10
CA GLN A 212 -19.32 -45.73 -14.85
C GLN A 212 -17.97 -45.01 -14.93
N SER A 213 -17.23 -45.16 -16.04
CA SER A 213 -15.96 -44.43 -16.21
C SER A 213 -16.18 -42.92 -16.23
N LEU A 214 -17.20 -42.43 -16.94
CA LEU A 214 -17.54 -41.01 -16.99
C LEU A 214 -17.98 -40.47 -15.62
N GLU A 215 -18.75 -41.24 -14.85
CA GLU A 215 -19.12 -40.88 -13.48
C GLU A 215 -17.88 -40.72 -12.59
N THR A 216 -16.91 -41.64 -12.68
CA THR A 216 -15.66 -41.52 -11.91
C THR A 216 -14.83 -40.32 -12.34
N GLU A 217 -14.72 -40.04 -13.65
CA GLU A 217 -14.02 -38.87 -14.16
C GLU A 217 -14.69 -37.57 -13.68
N LEU A 218 -16.01 -37.49 -13.72
CA LEU A 218 -16.78 -36.35 -13.21
C LEU A 218 -16.52 -36.11 -11.73
N MET A 219 -16.58 -37.16 -10.91
CA MET A 219 -16.29 -37.07 -9.47
C MET A 219 -14.84 -36.58 -9.22
N THR A 220 -13.86 -37.09 -9.97
CA THR A 220 -12.48 -36.60 -9.82
C THR A 220 -12.30 -35.15 -10.26
N ALA A 221 -13.04 -34.71 -11.30
CA ALA A 221 -13.04 -33.33 -11.75
C ALA A 221 -13.67 -32.39 -10.72
N ASP A 222 -14.77 -32.81 -10.09
CA ASP A 222 -15.42 -32.07 -9.00
C ASP A 222 -14.48 -31.92 -7.79
N MET A 223 -13.81 -33.00 -7.37
CA MET A 223 -12.82 -32.94 -6.29
C MET A 223 -11.67 -31.97 -6.62
N ARG A 224 -11.17 -31.95 -7.87
CA ARG A 224 -10.14 -31.00 -8.30
C ARG A 224 -10.64 -29.56 -8.28
N ARG A 225 -11.88 -29.32 -8.73
CA ARG A 225 -12.50 -27.98 -8.70
C ARG A 225 -12.66 -27.48 -7.27
N ASP A 226 -13.06 -28.35 -6.35
CA ASP A 226 -13.20 -28.01 -4.93
C ASP A 226 -11.85 -27.69 -4.29
N GLY A 227 -10.81 -28.48 -4.61
CA GLY A 227 -9.43 -28.19 -4.19
C GLY A 227 -8.94 -26.83 -4.72
N LEU A 228 -9.23 -26.49 -5.97
CA LEU A 228 -8.89 -25.18 -6.55
C LEU A 228 -9.68 -24.04 -5.87
N ARG A 229 -10.96 -24.26 -5.56
CA ARG A 229 -11.80 -23.29 -4.83
C ARG A 229 -11.24 -23.03 -3.43
N GLN A 230 -10.85 -24.07 -2.71
CA GLN A 230 -10.25 -23.95 -1.39
C GLN A 230 -8.91 -23.19 -1.44
N SER A 231 -8.05 -23.50 -2.40
CA SER A 231 -6.79 -22.78 -2.60
C SER A 231 -7.02 -21.31 -2.93
N LYS A 232 -7.98 -21.01 -3.82
CA LYS A 232 -8.36 -19.64 -4.14
C LYS A 232 -8.79 -18.86 -2.89
N GLN A 233 -9.63 -19.46 -2.05
CA GLN A 233 -10.09 -18.83 -0.80
C GLN A 233 -8.91 -18.54 0.15
N GLN A 234 -7.98 -19.50 0.32
CA GLN A 234 -6.78 -19.30 1.14
C GLN A 234 -5.92 -18.12 0.63
N TYR A 235 -5.78 -17.98 -0.69
CA TYR A 235 -5.06 -16.84 -1.28
C TYR A 235 -5.80 -15.52 -1.09
N GLU A 236 -7.12 -15.51 -1.19
CA GLU A 236 -7.93 -14.31 -0.93
C GLU A 236 -7.80 -13.85 0.53
N GLU A 237 -7.88 -14.78 1.49
CA GLU A 237 -7.64 -14.52 2.92
C GLU A 237 -6.23 -13.98 3.18
N PHE A 238 -5.21 -14.58 2.55
CA PHE A 238 -3.83 -14.09 2.64
C PHE A 238 -3.68 -12.66 2.11
N LEU A 239 -4.28 -12.36 0.95
CA LEU A 239 -4.25 -11.01 0.40
C LEU A 239 -5.00 -10.02 1.28
N GLU A 240 -6.02 -10.48 2.01
CA GLU A 240 -6.71 -9.67 3.02
C GLU A 240 -5.84 -9.25 4.17
N GLN A 241 -5.14 -10.22 4.76
CA GLN A 241 -4.16 -9.94 5.80
C GLN A 241 -3.05 -9.02 5.30
N LEU A 242 -2.57 -9.23 4.06
CA LEU A 242 -1.51 -8.41 3.48
C LEU A 242 -1.97 -6.97 3.20
N SER A 243 -3.17 -6.78 2.63
CA SER A 243 -3.74 -5.44 2.42
C SER A 243 -3.90 -4.69 3.74
N SER A 244 -4.41 -5.36 4.77
CA SER A 244 -4.56 -4.79 6.11
C SER A 244 -3.21 -4.38 6.69
N THR A 245 -2.22 -5.28 6.64
CA THR A 245 -0.85 -5.02 7.15
C THR A 245 -0.19 -3.83 6.44
N MET A 246 -0.41 -3.70 5.14
CA MET A 246 0.17 -2.61 4.33
C MET A 246 -0.67 -1.32 4.33
N MET A 247 -1.79 -1.33 5.07
CA MET A 247 -2.75 -0.23 5.17
C MET A 247 -3.19 0.23 3.77
N VAL A 248 -3.52 -0.73 2.91
CA VAL A 248 -4.15 -0.48 1.61
C VAL A 248 -5.64 -0.20 1.87
N ASP A 249 -6.17 0.89 1.31
CA ASP A 249 -7.52 1.41 1.61
C ASP A 249 -8.61 0.33 1.58
N SER A 250 -9.64 0.49 2.41
CA SER A 250 -10.76 -0.47 2.50
C SER A 250 -11.52 -0.66 1.19
N VAL A 251 -11.53 0.37 0.32
CA VAL A 251 -12.11 0.30 -1.04
C VAL A 251 -11.36 -0.70 -1.93
N ALA A 252 -10.11 -1.05 -1.60
CA ALA A 252 -9.33 -2.03 -2.33
C ALA A 252 -9.68 -3.49 -1.95
N LEU A 253 -10.43 -3.71 -0.86
CA LEU A 253 -10.91 -5.03 -0.45
C LEU A 253 -11.99 -5.54 -1.41
N ASP A 254 -12.78 -4.62 -1.98
CA ASP A 254 -13.86 -4.91 -2.93
C ASP A 254 -13.36 -5.05 -4.38
N LEU A 255 -12.06 -4.85 -4.63
CA LEU A 255 -11.47 -5.01 -5.95
C LEU A 255 -11.12 -6.47 -6.22
N GLY A 256 -11.30 -6.88 -7.48
CA GLY A 256 -10.88 -8.21 -7.93
C GLY A 256 -9.39 -8.49 -7.67
N PHE A 257 -9.07 -9.78 -7.50
CA PHE A 257 -7.76 -10.32 -7.13
C PHE A 257 -6.56 -9.60 -7.80
N ASP A 258 -6.59 -9.44 -9.13
CA ASP A 258 -5.49 -8.86 -9.89
C ASP A 258 -5.24 -7.38 -9.57
N MET A 259 -6.31 -6.61 -9.36
CA MET A 259 -6.19 -5.18 -9.05
C MET A 259 -5.69 -4.98 -7.62
N ARG A 260 -6.20 -5.79 -6.69
CA ARG A 260 -5.73 -5.82 -5.31
C ARG A 260 -4.22 -6.12 -5.25
N LEU A 261 -3.75 -7.10 -6.04
CA LEU A 261 -2.32 -7.44 -6.14
C LEU A 261 -1.47 -6.24 -6.62
N LYS A 262 -1.93 -5.53 -7.66
CA LYS A 262 -1.25 -4.35 -8.20
C LYS A 262 -1.21 -3.19 -7.19
N LEU A 263 -2.27 -2.99 -6.41
CA LEU A 263 -2.31 -1.98 -5.37
C LEU A 263 -1.35 -2.29 -4.22
N ILE A 264 -1.33 -3.53 -3.76
CA ILE A 264 -0.36 -4.01 -2.76
C ILE A 264 1.07 -3.76 -3.25
N LEU A 265 1.37 -4.13 -4.50
CA LEU A 265 2.71 -3.92 -5.09
C LEU A 265 3.08 -2.43 -5.14
N SER A 266 2.18 -1.59 -5.67
CA SER A 266 2.37 -0.14 -5.74
C SER A 266 2.59 0.47 -4.34
N ARG A 267 1.82 0.01 -3.35
CA ARG A 267 1.97 0.41 -1.95
C ARG A 267 3.33 0.01 -1.40
N ALA A 268 3.81 -1.20 -1.69
CA ALA A 268 5.13 -1.66 -1.26
C ALA A 268 6.24 -0.76 -1.81
N GLU A 269 6.20 -0.47 -3.11
CA GLU A 269 7.17 0.42 -3.76
C GLU A 269 7.13 1.84 -3.18
N GLN A 270 5.94 2.36 -2.86
CA GLN A 270 5.79 3.66 -2.21
C GLN A 270 6.40 3.68 -0.81
N LEU A 271 6.16 2.64 0.00
CA LEU A 271 6.72 2.54 1.35
C LEU A 271 8.25 2.49 1.30
N VAL A 272 8.82 1.67 0.41
CA VAL A 272 10.27 1.59 0.21
C VAL A 272 10.87 2.95 -0.18
N LYS A 273 10.23 3.68 -1.11
CA LYS A 273 10.67 5.03 -1.50
C LYS A 273 10.62 6.02 -0.33
N ARG A 274 9.55 5.98 0.47
CA ARG A 274 9.38 6.86 1.64
C ARG A 274 10.40 6.57 2.73
N GLU A 275 10.60 5.30 3.07
CA GLU A 275 11.62 4.89 4.05
C GLU A 275 13.03 5.24 3.56
N GLY A 276 13.32 5.03 2.28
CA GLY A 276 14.60 5.42 1.68
C GLY A 276 14.87 6.93 1.79
N ALA A 277 13.87 7.77 1.53
CA ALA A 277 13.98 9.22 1.68
C ALA A 277 14.20 9.62 3.15
N ALA A 278 13.40 9.08 4.08
CA ALA A 278 13.54 9.36 5.52
C ALA A 278 14.91 8.93 6.06
N LEU A 279 15.44 7.80 5.59
CA LEU A 279 16.78 7.32 5.95
C LEU A 279 17.87 8.28 5.46
N MET A 280 17.76 8.78 4.23
CA MET A 280 18.70 9.75 3.67
C MET A 280 18.67 11.08 4.43
N GLU A 281 17.48 11.57 4.80
CA GLU A 281 17.34 12.76 5.64
C GLU A 281 17.96 12.57 7.03
N SER A 282 17.70 11.43 7.68
CA SER A 282 18.31 11.07 8.97
C SER A 282 19.84 11.00 8.89
N LYS A 283 20.37 10.38 7.82
CA LYS A 283 21.83 10.33 7.55
C LYS A 283 22.41 11.73 7.37
N ASN A 284 21.74 12.60 6.63
CA ASN A 284 22.17 13.99 6.42
C ASN A 284 22.14 14.80 7.73
N LEU A 285 21.09 14.66 8.54
CA LEU A 285 20.99 15.29 9.85
C LEU A 285 22.11 14.83 10.78
N THR A 286 22.35 13.51 10.84
CA THR A 286 23.43 12.91 11.63
C THR A 286 24.79 13.46 11.23
N TYR A 287 25.07 13.53 9.92
CA TYR A 287 26.32 14.08 9.41
C TYR A 287 26.50 15.57 9.76
N ASN A 288 25.44 16.36 9.65
CA ASN A 288 25.45 17.77 10.03
C ASN A 288 25.69 17.97 11.54
N LEU A 289 25.04 17.16 12.38
CA LEU A 289 25.24 17.17 13.83
C LEU A 289 26.68 16.77 14.18
N GLN A 290 27.22 15.74 13.55
CA GLN A 290 28.61 15.31 13.75
C GLN A 290 29.60 16.42 13.38
N ARG A 291 29.36 17.17 12.30
CA ARG A 291 30.18 18.33 11.90
C ARG A 291 30.09 19.47 12.93
N LYS A 292 28.88 19.80 13.40
CA LYS A 292 28.68 20.82 14.44
C LYS A 292 29.37 20.44 15.75
N LEU A 293 29.25 19.18 16.16
CA LEU A 293 29.92 18.64 17.35
C LEU A 293 31.43 18.78 17.24
N LYS A 294 32.01 18.41 16.08
CA LYS A 294 33.45 18.58 15.83
C LYS A 294 33.87 20.05 15.96
N SER A 295 33.15 20.96 15.31
CA SER A 295 33.44 22.40 15.40
C SER A 295 33.33 22.95 16.83
N GLN A 296 32.32 22.54 17.60
CA GLN A 296 32.16 22.95 19.01
C GLN A 296 33.28 22.40 19.88
N LYS A 297 33.72 21.15 19.63
CA LYS A 297 34.85 20.54 20.33
C LYS A 297 36.15 21.32 20.06
N ASP A 298 36.45 21.61 18.79
CA ASP A 298 37.63 22.39 18.39
C ASP A 298 37.61 23.80 19.03
N GLN A 299 36.43 24.45 19.08
CA GLN A 299 36.27 25.75 19.75
C GLN A 299 36.49 25.66 21.26
N LEU A 300 36.02 24.61 21.91
CA LEU A 300 36.20 24.39 23.35
C LEU A 300 37.67 24.12 23.68
N GLU A 301 38.37 23.32 22.87
CA GLU A 301 39.81 23.07 23.00
C GLU A 301 40.60 24.37 22.87
N SER A 302 40.30 25.20 21.86
CA SER A 302 40.91 26.53 21.69
C SER A 302 40.70 27.46 22.90
N LYS A 303 39.47 27.55 23.42
CA LYS A 303 39.18 28.31 24.65
C LYS A 303 39.89 27.72 25.87
N GLY A 304 39.97 26.40 25.97
CA GLY A 304 40.69 25.70 27.02
C GLY A 304 42.18 26.07 27.04
N LEU A 305 42.83 26.09 25.87
CA LEU A 305 44.21 26.56 25.72
C LEU A 305 44.37 28.03 26.13
N HIS A 306 43.43 28.91 25.74
CA HIS A 306 43.46 30.31 26.16
C HIS A 306 43.34 30.47 27.68
N VAL A 307 42.44 29.72 28.33
CA VAL A 307 42.30 29.71 29.79
C VAL A 307 43.58 29.22 30.47
N GLN A 308 44.24 28.18 29.94
CA GLN A 308 45.52 27.72 30.46
C GLN A 308 46.60 28.81 30.35
N PHE A 309 46.65 29.53 29.22
CA PHE A 309 47.58 30.64 29.03
C PHE A 309 47.34 31.79 30.02
N LEU A 310 46.08 32.17 30.22
CA LEU A 310 45.70 33.18 31.21
C LEU A 310 46.06 32.75 32.63
N ARG A 311 45.77 31.50 33.02
CA ARG A 311 46.15 30.96 34.34
C ARG A 311 47.67 31.01 34.54
N LYS A 312 48.45 30.65 33.52
CA LYS A 312 49.92 30.75 33.56
C LYS A 312 50.34 32.22 33.74
N LYS A 313 49.77 33.15 32.98
CA LYS A 313 50.11 34.57 33.07
C LYS A 313 49.76 35.18 34.43
N VAL A 314 48.61 34.82 35.00
CA VAL A 314 48.22 35.23 36.36
C VAL A 314 49.23 34.70 37.38
N SER A 315 49.63 33.43 37.27
CA SER A 315 50.64 32.84 38.17
C SER A 315 51.99 33.57 38.08
N GLU A 316 52.46 33.87 36.85
CA GLU A 316 53.67 34.67 36.62
C GLU A 316 53.57 36.07 37.24
N LEU A 317 52.45 36.77 37.07
CA LEU A 317 52.23 38.10 37.65
C LEU A 317 52.14 38.07 39.18
N GLU A 318 51.56 37.02 39.76
CA GLU A 318 51.53 36.82 41.20
C GLU A 318 52.94 36.55 41.76
N GLU A 319 53.75 35.74 41.09
CA GLU A 319 55.15 35.51 41.44
C GLU A 319 55.98 36.81 41.34
N GLU A 320 55.85 37.55 40.23
CA GLU A 320 56.49 38.86 40.08
C GLU A 320 56.11 39.82 41.22
N LYS A 321 54.81 39.88 41.57
CA LYS A 321 54.32 40.73 42.67
C LYS A 321 54.92 40.29 44.00
N ARG A 322 54.97 38.98 44.30
CA ARG A 322 55.60 38.46 45.53
C ARG A 322 57.09 38.81 45.59
N CYS A 323 57.81 38.69 44.48
CA CYS A 323 59.23 39.08 44.37
C CYS A 323 59.42 40.58 44.60
N ARG A 324 58.62 41.45 43.96
CA ARG A 324 58.68 42.91 44.19
C ARG A 324 58.38 43.28 45.64
N SER A 325 57.32 42.73 46.23
CA SER A 325 56.97 42.98 47.63
C SER A 325 58.01 42.41 48.62
N ALA A 326 58.79 41.40 48.23
CA ALA A 326 59.94 40.94 49.03
C ALA A 326 61.09 41.95 48.98
N LEU A 327 61.44 42.43 47.77
CA LEU A 327 62.46 43.47 47.59
C LEU A 327 62.11 44.77 48.31
N GLU A 328 60.87 45.25 48.19
CA GLU A 328 60.39 46.46 48.90
C GLU A 328 60.48 46.30 50.42
N ARG A 329 60.19 45.11 50.96
CA ARG A 329 60.35 44.82 52.39
C ARG A 329 61.81 44.85 52.82
N ASP A 330 62.70 44.28 52.01
CA ASP A 330 64.14 44.27 52.29
C ASP A 330 64.72 45.69 52.26
N ASP A 331 64.31 46.52 51.28
CA ASP A 331 64.69 47.93 51.19
C ASP A 331 64.18 48.74 52.39
N ALA A 332 62.90 48.57 52.76
CA ALA A 332 62.32 49.19 53.95
C ALA A 332 63.05 48.76 55.24
N HIS A 333 63.46 47.48 55.34
CA HIS A 333 64.27 46.99 56.45
C HIS A 333 65.68 47.61 56.49
N LEU A 334 66.32 47.78 55.33
CA LEU A 334 67.63 48.44 55.23
C LEU A 334 67.54 49.92 55.63
N GLU A 335 66.49 50.62 55.19
CA GLU A 335 66.25 52.02 55.55
C GLU A 335 65.94 52.16 57.05
N ALA A 336 65.09 51.30 57.60
CA ALA A 336 64.82 51.26 59.04
C ALA A 336 66.12 51.04 59.84
N LYS A 337 66.98 50.10 59.44
CA LYS A 337 68.30 49.90 60.06
C LYS A 337 69.21 51.13 59.96
N ARG A 338 69.20 51.86 58.84
CA ARG A 338 69.97 53.11 58.68
C ARG A 338 69.45 54.21 59.61
N MET A 339 68.13 54.39 59.67
CA MET A 339 67.51 55.39 60.55
C MET A 339 67.72 55.05 62.02
N GLN A 340 67.68 53.77 62.39
CA GLN A 340 68.01 53.32 63.75
C GLN A 340 69.46 53.65 64.12
N LYS A 341 70.43 53.40 63.24
CA LYS A 341 71.83 53.82 63.46
C LYS A 341 71.99 55.33 63.60
N LYS A 342 71.24 56.13 62.84
CA LYS A 342 71.24 57.60 62.99
C LYS A 342 70.63 58.02 64.33
N LEU A 343 69.53 57.40 64.75
CA LEU A 343 68.91 57.64 66.06
C LEU A 343 69.86 57.30 67.21
N GLU A 344 70.56 56.17 67.14
CA GLU A 344 71.58 55.78 68.14
C GLU A 344 72.72 56.81 68.22
N ARG A 345 73.22 57.30 67.07
CA ARG A 345 74.22 58.37 67.01
C ARG A 345 73.70 59.66 67.65
N LEU A 346 72.54 60.15 67.22
CA LEU A 346 71.93 61.36 67.77
C LEU A 346 71.62 61.22 69.27
N GLN A 347 71.19 60.03 69.74
CA GLN A 347 71.03 59.76 71.17
C GLN A 347 72.35 59.82 71.93
N SER A 348 73.44 59.31 71.35
CA SER A 348 74.78 59.39 71.96
C SER A 348 75.29 60.83 72.03
N GLU A 349 75.12 61.62 70.96
CA GLU A 349 75.44 63.05 70.93
C GLU A 349 74.58 63.85 71.92
N LEU A 350 73.28 63.53 72.02
CA LEU A 350 72.39 64.14 73.01
C LEU A 350 72.82 63.80 74.44
N LYS A 351 73.25 62.57 74.71
CA LYS A 351 73.80 62.18 76.03
C LYS A 351 75.08 62.94 76.32
N ALA A 352 76.00 63.04 75.36
CA ALA A 352 77.26 63.77 75.51
C ALA A 352 77.02 65.28 75.73
N THR A 353 76.12 65.90 74.97
CA THR A 353 75.75 67.30 75.18
C THR A 353 75.02 67.51 76.50
N LYS A 354 74.15 66.60 76.94
CA LYS A 354 73.56 66.64 78.28
C LYS A 354 74.63 66.55 79.37
N GLN A 355 75.61 65.65 79.23
CA GLN A 355 76.75 65.52 80.15
C GLN A 355 77.57 66.82 80.20
N SER A 356 77.93 67.37 79.03
CA SER A 356 78.62 68.66 78.93
C SER A 356 77.78 69.79 79.52
N ASN A 357 76.46 69.80 79.34
CA ASN A 357 75.58 70.81 79.91
C ASN A 357 75.44 70.64 81.43
N THR A 358 75.44 69.42 81.97
CA THR A 358 75.53 69.19 83.41
C THR A 358 76.89 69.61 83.98
N GLU A 359 77.99 69.38 83.26
CA GLU A 359 79.32 69.88 83.62
C GLU A 359 79.37 71.40 83.60
N LEU A 360 78.84 72.04 82.55
CA LEU A 360 78.76 73.50 82.46
C LEU A 360 77.85 74.10 83.53
N LYS A 361 76.74 73.43 83.88
CA LYS A 361 75.91 73.83 85.02
C LYS A 361 76.65 73.69 86.34
N ALA A 362 77.42 72.62 86.54
CA ALA A 362 78.27 72.44 87.71
C ALA A 362 79.38 73.51 87.78
N GLN A 363 80.00 73.84 86.64
CA GLN A 363 80.95 74.93 86.53
C GLN A 363 80.28 76.28 86.83
N LEU A 364 79.09 76.56 86.29
CA LEU A 364 78.33 77.78 86.57
C LEU A 364 77.93 77.90 88.05
N SER A 365 77.52 76.81 88.71
CA SER A 365 77.29 76.84 90.16
C SER A 365 78.58 77.18 90.91
N HIS A 366 79.72 76.62 90.51
CA HIS A 366 81.01 76.93 91.11
C HIS A 366 81.44 78.39 90.87
N THR A 367 81.18 78.94 89.68
CA THR A 367 81.45 80.36 89.36
C THR A 367 80.51 81.32 90.07
N ASN A 368 79.26 80.90 90.34
CA ASN A 368 78.32 81.69 91.14
C ASN A 368 78.71 81.69 92.62
N GLU A 369 79.24 80.59 93.16
CA GLU A 369 79.84 80.56 94.50
C GLU A 369 81.03 81.53 94.61
N LEU A 370 81.90 81.58 93.59
CA LEU A 370 83.04 82.52 93.55
C LEU A 370 82.64 84.00 93.41
N LYS A 371 81.43 84.30 92.92
CA LYS A 371 80.93 85.69 92.79
C LYS A 371 80.27 86.25 94.05
N VAL A 372 79.83 85.40 94.98
CA VAL A 372 79.20 85.86 96.24
C VAL A 372 80.26 86.23 97.29
N GLU A 373 81.48 85.70 97.19
CA GLU A 373 82.55 85.92 98.18
C GLU A 373 83.42 87.18 97.92
N GLY A 374 83.22 87.91 96.81
CA GLY A 374 84.17 88.91 96.28
C GLY A 374 83.81 90.39 96.46
N THR A 375 83.13 90.80 97.54
CA THR A 375 82.76 92.21 97.79
C THR A 375 83.56 92.83 98.94
N ARG A 376 84.60 93.62 98.64
CA ARG A 376 84.94 94.97 99.20
C ARG A 376 86.44 95.29 99.09
N VAL A 377 86.76 96.30 98.28
CA VAL A 377 87.55 97.53 98.56
C VAL A 377 88.23 98.02 97.26
N ARG A 378 87.60 99.03 96.62
CA ARG A 378 88.15 100.32 96.13
C ARG A 378 89.38 100.40 95.16
N PRO A 379 89.52 101.48 94.34
CA PRO A 379 88.70 101.84 93.16
C PRO A 379 89.52 102.46 91.98
N GLN A 380 88.78 102.97 90.97
CA GLN A 380 89.09 104.07 90.01
C GLN A 380 89.80 103.68 88.69
N SER A 381 89.32 104.00 87.48
CA SER A 381 88.23 104.87 87.03
C SER A 381 87.88 104.62 85.55
N ARG A 382 86.59 104.83 85.19
CA ARG A 382 86.07 105.58 84.00
C ARG A 382 86.46 105.08 82.59
N SER A 383 85.55 104.92 81.62
CA SER A 383 84.31 105.64 81.33
C SER A 383 83.50 104.94 80.23
N ARG A 384 82.17 105.04 80.33
CA ARG A 384 81.16 105.33 79.28
C ARG A 384 81.23 104.51 77.97
N GLY A 385 80.19 103.82 77.52
CA GLY A 385 78.78 103.74 77.94
C GLY A 385 77.92 103.29 76.76
N LEU A 386 76.64 102.99 77.05
CA LEU A 386 75.47 103.16 76.17
C LEU A 386 75.39 102.23 74.93
N PHE A 387 74.29 101.67 74.45
CA PHE A 387 72.85 101.59 74.75
C PHE A 387 72.34 100.68 73.58
N VAL A 388 71.56 99.61 73.76
CA VAL A 388 70.10 99.51 73.44
C VAL A 388 69.78 98.36 72.48
N SER A 389 68.64 97.74 72.80
CA SER A 389 67.73 96.89 72.01
C SER A 389 68.10 95.44 71.74
#